data_AF-Q649D9-F1
#
_entry.id   AF-Q649D9-F1
#
_cell.length_a   1.000
_cell.length_b   1.000
_cell.length_c   1.000
_cell.angle_alpha   90.00
_cell.angle_beta   90.00
_cell.angle_gamma   90.00
#
_symmetry.space_group_name_H-M   'P 1'
#
loop_
_entity.id
_entity.type
_entity.pdbx_description
1 polymer ?
#
loop_
_entity_poly.entity_id
_entity_poly.type
_entity_poly.pdbx_seq_one_letter_code
_entity_poly.pdbx_strand_id
1 'polypeptide(L)'
;MQRLESIILALCLIGLIGGITAAYYWKVNYRDSGGLSNVSEVYEFTGDTTPPSLTIQSPHAITINETNLLDLNDSCLGEGISSSININLSGGDVKLSLNDSSQTETLRPNAAGDECTIQNQSGCFACPYHYSCVNQTSSPDGFYIYSENVEDNRDLYNLPQQTVSGTINKVGLWIRFKGDTLGNSFAYFIIKTHGRIYTGAGLSGTSWETSGQVWSKNPHTNKPWTCDEIDALQAGVRLKTLAEGEVMRCSQAYVVVSYAPKYNTYGTLQAVPQLPNNQ
;
A
#
# COMPACT_ATOMS: atom_id res chain seq x y z
N MET A 1 -31.05 67.06 44.78
CA MET A 1 -30.71 65.90 43.94
C MET A 1 -29.71 65.06 44.71
N GLN A 2 -30.19 64.30 45.69
CA GLN A 2 -29.35 63.51 46.60
C GLN A 2 -29.03 62.16 45.93
N ARG A 3 -27.73 61.88 45.83
CA ARG A 3 -27.17 60.61 45.34
C ARG A 3 -27.69 59.45 46.19
N LEU A 4 -28.19 58.42 45.51
CA LEU A 4 -28.49 57.12 46.10
C LEU A 4 -27.19 56.47 46.59
N GLU A 5 -26.91 56.58 47.88
CA GLU A 5 -25.96 55.73 48.59
C GLU A 5 -26.71 54.92 49.65
N SER A 6 -27.52 53.94 49.24
CA SER A 6 -28.20 53.03 50.17
C SER A 6 -28.70 51.76 49.47
N ILE A 7 -27.80 50.94 48.89
CA ILE A 7 -28.09 49.52 48.59
C ILE A 7 -26.82 48.70 48.89
N ILE A 8 -26.27 48.84 50.09
CA ILE A 8 -25.25 47.91 50.60
C ILE A 8 -25.51 47.74 52.10
N LEU A 9 -26.56 47.02 52.49
CA LEU A 9 -26.66 46.39 53.82
C LEU A 9 -27.85 45.40 53.89
N ALA A 10 -27.86 44.40 53.00
CA ALA A 10 -28.76 43.25 53.14
C ALA A 10 -28.17 41.93 52.63
N LEU A 11 -27.03 41.95 51.92
CA LEU A 11 -26.34 40.73 51.48
C LEU A 11 -25.22 40.25 52.44
N CYS A 12 -24.88 41.00 53.48
CA CYS A 12 -23.82 40.64 54.42
C CYS A 12 -24.34 40.06 55.75
N LEU A 13 -25.43 39.28 55.71
CA LEU A 13 -25.86 38.41 56.82
C LEU A 13 -26.28 37.01 56.33
N ILE A 14 -25.88 36.60 55.12
CA ILE A 14 -26.16 35.27 54.56
C ILE A 14 -25.04 34.27 54.89
N GLY A 15 -23.89 34.75 55.39
CA GLY A 15 -22.73 33.90 55.68
C GLY A 15 -22.84 33.01 56.93
N LEU A 16 -23.95 33.01 57.67
CA LEU A 16 -24.02 32.29 58.95
C LEU A 16 -25.40 31.68 59.29
N ILE A 17 -26.16 31.23 58.29
CA ILE A 17 -27.39 30.44 58.55
C ILE A 17 -27.35 29.20 57.65
N GLY A 18 -27.19 28.02 58.26
CA GLY A 18 -27.14 26.74 57.55
C GLY A 18 -28.49 26.36 56.93
N GLY A 19 -28.44 25.77 55.73
CA GLY A 19 -29.52 24.97 55.13
C GLY A 19 -30.84 25.72 54.89
N ILE A 20 -30.88 26.59 53.89
CA ILE A 20 -32.09 27.37 53.57
C ILE A 20 -33.07 26.60 52.67
N THR A 21 -33.81 25.62 53.20
CA THR A 21 -35.03 25.11 52.53
C THR A 21 -36.32 25.80 53.03
N ALA A 22 -36.18 26.78 53.92
CA ALA A 22 -37.29 27.55 54.49
C ALA A 22 -37.52 28.87 53.74
N ALA A 23 -38.74 29.39 53.82
CA ALA A 23 -39.10 30.72 53.35
C ALA A 23 -38.59 31.79 54.32
N TYR A 24 -37.94 32.82 53.78
CA TYR A 24 -37.44 33.97 54.50
C TYR A 24 -38.19 35.23 54.07
N TYR A 25 -38.65 35.98 55.06
CA TYR A 25 -39.46 37.18 54.88
C TYR A 25 -38.68 38.40 55.33
N TRP A 26 -38.75 39.49 54.56
CA TRP A 26 -38.08 40.74 54.92
C TRP A 26 -38.88 41.97 54.47
N LYS A 27 -38.63 43.11 55.12
CA LYS A 27 -39.18 44.44 54.78
C LYS A 27 -38.06 45.46 54.76
N VAL A 28 -38.23 46.51 53.96
CA VAL A 28 -37.33 47.68 53.96
C VAL A 28 -38.00 48.81 54.71
N ASN A 29 -37.29 49.40 55.67
CA ASN A 29 -37.72 50.63 56.34
C ASN A 29 -36.80 51.78 55.93
N TYR A 30 -37.38 52.87 55.45
CA TYR A 30 -36.66 54.12 55.26
C TYR A 30 -37.17 55.17 56.24
N ARG A 31 -36.25 55.77 56.98
CA ARG A 31 -36.52 56.87 57.92
C ARG A 31 -35.73 58.09 57.49
N ASP A 32 -36.39 59.22 57.33
CA ASP A 32 -35.72 60.48 57.00
C ASP A 32 -35.11 61.15 58.24
N SER A 33 -34.31 62.20 58.00
CA SER A 33 -33.64 62.96 59.06
C SER A 33 -34.61 63.74 59.97
N GLY A 34 -35.88 63.86 59.60
CA GLY A 34 -36.95 64.44 60.41
C GLY A 34 -37.67 63.44 61.32
N GLY A 35 -37.31 62.15 61.24
CA GLY A 35 -37.85 61.08 62.07
C GLY A 35 -39.11 60.41 61.53
N LEU A 36 -39.58 60.79 60.33
CA LEU A 36 -40.68 60.13 59.64
C LEU A 36 -40.17 58.87 58.94
N SER A 37 -40.91 57.76 59.05
CA SER A 37 -40.52 56.49 58.43
C SER A 37 -41.64 55.85 57.63
N ASN A 38 -41.29 55.24 56.50
CA ASN A 38 -42.17 54.38 55.71
C ASN A 38 -41.53 52.99 55.59
N VAL A 39 -42.36 51.94 55.71
CA VAL A 39 -41.95 50.54 55.63
C VAL A 39 -42.62 49.90 54.43
N SER A 40 -41.86 49.13 53.65
CA SER A 40 -42.38 48.38 52.51
C SER A 40 -43.35 47.27 52.93
N GLU A 41 -44.02 46.69 51.93
CA GLU A 41 -44.66 45.39 52.06
C GLU A 41 -43.63 44.28 52.35
N VAL A 42 -44.10 43.11 52.80
CA VAL A 42 -43.24 41.95 53.05
C VAL A 42 -42.83 41.32 51.71
N TYR A 43 -41.53 41.08 51.54
CA TYR A 43 -40.98 40.26 50.46
C TYR A 43 -40.54 38.90 51.00
N GLU A 44 -40.68 37.86 50.19
CA GLU A 44 -40.34 36.48 50.52
C GLU A 44 -39.33 35.92 49.51
N PHE A 45 -38.40 35.08 49.97
CA PHE A 45 -37.63 34.18 49.12
C PHE A 45 -37.39 32.82 49.80
N THR A 46 -37.19 31.77 49.01
CA THR A 46 -36.75 30.45 49.46
C THR A 46 -35.37 30.14 48.88
N GLY A 47 -34.60 29.30 49.57
CA GLY A 47 -33.41 28.70 48.97
C GLY A 47 -33.74 27.34 48.35
N ASP A 48 -33.14 27.07 47.19
CA ASP A 48 -33.15 25.75 46.57
C ASP A 48 -31.75 25.15 46.68
N THR A 49 -31.63 24.06 47.42
CA THR A 49 -30.37 23.32 47.62
C THR A 49 -30.33 22.03 46.82
N THR A 50 -31.33 21.77 45.96
CA THR A 50 -31.35 20.56 45.14
C THR A 50 -30.35 20.70 43.99
N PRO A 51 -29.35 19.81 43.88
CA PRO A 51 -28.46 19.81 42.71
C PRO A 51 -29.29 19.57 41.44
N PRO A 52 -29.07 20.32 40.35
CA PRO A 52 -29.78 20.05 39.10
C PRO A 52 -29.43 18.64 38.63
N SER A 53 -30.44 17.80 38.46
CA SER A 53 -30.25 16.46 37.87
C SER A 53 -30.12 16.58 36.36
N LEU A 54 -28.93 16.29 35.83
CA LEU A 54 -28.68 16.14 34.38
C LEU A 54 -28.69 14.65 34.04
N THR A 55 -29.69 14.21 33.28
CA THR A 55 -29.74 12.82 32.78
C THR A 55 -29.17 12.78 31.36
N ILE A 56 -27.94 12.28 31.20
CA ILE A 56 -27.43 11.92 29.87
C ILE A 56 -28.05 10.57 29.51
N GLN A 57 -29.02 10.57 28.59
CA GLN A 57 -29.40 9.32 27.91
C GLN A 57 -28.32 9.01 26.88
N SER A 58 -27.39 8.11 27.23
CA SER A 58 -26.69 7.37 26.18
C SER A 58 -27.76 6.61 25.38
N PRO A 59 -27.61 6.46 24.05
CA PRO A 59 -28.42 5.50 23.32
C PRO A 59 -28.40 4.15 24.08
N HIS A 60 -29.53 3.46 24.14
CA HIS A 60 -29.57 2.09 24.64
C HIS A 60 -28.42 1.31 23.99
N ALA A 61 -27.78 0.41 24.73
CA ALA A 61 -26.87 -0.56 24.14
C ALA A 61 -27.68 -1.39 23.13
N ILE A 62 -27.70 -0.96 21.88
CA ILE A 62 -28.30 -1.69 20.78
C ILE A 62 -27.23 -2.69 20.37
N THR A 63 -27.48 -3.96 20.67
CA THR A 63 -26.83 -5.05 19.95
C THR A 63 -27.38 -5.01 18.53
N ILE A 64 -26.60 -4.47 17.59
CA ILE A 64 -26.97 -4.46 16.17
C ILE A 64 -26.76 -5.89 15.66
N ASN A 65 -27.81 -6.70 15.66
CA ASN A 65 -27.80 -8.07 15.12
C ASN A 65 -28.04 -8.08 13.60
N GLU A 66 -27.40 -7.17 12.86
CA GLU A 66 -27.45 -7.21 11.40
C GLU A 66 -26.15 -7.77 10.87
N THR A 67 -26.25 -8.82 10.06
CA THR A 67 -25.13 -9.50 9.38
C THR A 67 -24.47 -8.65 8.28
N ASN A 68 -24.73 -7.34 8.26
CA ASN A 68 -24.19 -6.44 7.26
C ASN A 68 -23.23 -5.44 7.92
N LEU A 69 -22.01 -5.47 7.37
CA LEU A 69 -20.85 -4.63 7.65
C LEU A 69 -21.18 -3.27 8.29
N LEU A 70 -20.70 -3.07 9.51
CA LEU A 70 -20.58 -1.76 10.12
C LEU A 70 -19.34 -1.08 9.53
N ASP A 71 -19.53 -0.22 8.53
CA ASP A 71 -18.45 0.58 7.97
C ASP A 71 -18.10 1.74 8.91
N LEU A 72 -17.07 1.56 9.73
CA LEU A 72 -16.38 2.66 10.42
C LEU A 72 -15.44 3.33 9.42
N ASN A 73 -15.98 4.23 8.60
CA ASN A 73 -15.20 4.98 7.63
C ASN A 73 -14.56 6.21 8.30
N ASP A 74 -13.41 6.02 8.94
CA ASP A 74 -12.54 7.11 9.40
C ASP A 74 -11.38 7.28 8.41
N SER A 75 -11.26 8.46 7.82
CA SER A 75 -10.20 8.78 6.88
C SER A 75 -9.23 9.77 7.53
N CYS A 76 -8.16 9.25 8.15
CA CYS A 76 -7.03 10.09 8.50
C CYS A 76 -6.13 10.27 7.26
N LEU A 77 -6.12 11.48 6.69
CA LEU A 77 -5.16 11.86 5.66
C LEU A 77 -3.98 12.54 6.33
N GLY A 78 -2.94 11.77 6.65
CA GLY A 78 -1.61 12.25 7.00
C GLY A 78 -0.61 11.86 5.92
N GLU A 79 0.41 12.69 5.65
CA GLU A 79 1.50 12.33 4.76
C GLU A 79 2.20 11.06 5.29
N GLY A 80 1.96 9.92 4.64
CA GLY A 80 2.57 8.63 4.99
C GLY A 80 1.62 7.43 5.09
N ILE A 81 0.30 7.62 4.99
CA ILE A 81 -0.69 6.53 5.11
C ILE A 81 -1.58 6.53 3.86
N SER A 82 -1.27 5.69 2.87
CA SER A 82 -2.01 5.62 1.60
C SER A 82 -2.97 4.41 1.50
N SER A 83 -3.35 3.78 2.61
CA SER A 83 -4.25 2.62 2.58
C SER A 83 -5.37 2.76 3.59
N SER A 84 -6.61 2.71 3.11
CA SER A 84 -7.77 2.44 3.95
C SER A 84 -7.60 1.07 4.59
N ILE A 85 -7.56 1.02 5.92
CA ILE A 85 -7.56 -0.22 6.69
C ILE A 85 -9.02 -0.59 6.90
N ASN A 86 -9.50 -1.65 6.23
CA ASN A 86 -10.80 -2.22 6.55
C ASN A 86 -10.66 -3.08 7.82
N ILE A 87 -11.20 -2.60 8.94
CA ILE A 87 -11.26 -3.36 10.20
C ILE A 87 -12.53 -4.22 10.16
N ASN A 88 -12.36 -5.54 9.98
CA ASN A 88 -13.47 -6.48 10.14
C ASN A 88 -13.43 -7.07 11.56
N LEU A 89 -14.49 -6.85 12.32
CA LEU A 89 -14.69 -7.47 13.63
C LEU A 89 -15.50 -8.75 13.45
N SER A 90 -14.91 -9.92 13.71
CA SER A 90 -15.66 -11.18 13.78
C SER A 90 -15.28 -11.96 15.03
N GLY A 91 -16.26 -12.30 15.86
CA GLY A 91 -16.05 -13.22 16.99
C GLY A 91 -15.18 -12.70 18.15
N GLY A 92 -14.91 -11.39 18.22
CA GLY A 92 -14.10 -10.78 19.28
C GLY A 92 -12.68 -10.39 18.85
N ASP A 93 -12.24 -10.76 17.65
CA ASP A 93 -10.92 -10.42 17.12
C ASP A 93 -10.98 -9.33 16.02
N VAL A 94 -9.96 -8.47 16.00
CA VAL A 94 -9.70 -7.50 14.94
C VAL A 94 -8.91 -8.16 13.82
N LYS A 95 -9.50 -8.32 12.63
CA LYS A 95 -8.76 -8.76 11.44
C LYS A 95 -8.37 -7.55 10.60
N LEU A 96 -7.06 -7.27 10.56
CA LEU A 96 -6.47 -6.31 9.63
C LEU A 96 -6.21 -7.02 8.30
N SER A 97 -6.89 -6.62 7.24
CA SER A 97 -6.63 -7.08 5.87
C SER A 97 -5.90 -5.98 5.12
N LEU A 98 -4.63 -6.20 4.80
CA LEU A 98 -3.86 -5.31 3.93
C LEU A 98 -4.21 -5.65 2.47
N ASN A 99 -4.63 -4.64 1.70
CA ASN A 99 -4.78 -4.77 0.25
C ASN A 99 -3.38 -4.87 -0.37
N ASP A 100 -2.90 -6.10 -0.51
CA ASP A 100 -1.51 -6.37 -0.78
C ASP A 100 -1.23 -6.41 -2.29
N SER A 101 -0.33 -5.52 -2.76
CA SER A 101 0.09 -5.52 -4.16
C SER A 101 1.49 -6.13 -4.28
N SER A 102 1.55 -7.31 -4.90
CA SER A 102 2.80 -7.90 -5.37
C SER A 102 3.52 -6.88 -6.25
N GLN A 103 4.75 -6.50 -5.87
CA GLN A 103 5.57 -5.62 -6.70
C GLN A 103 6.25 -6.41 -7.81
N THR A 104 6.41 -5.78 -8.97
CA THR A 104 7.17 -6.32 -10.10
C THR A 104 8.13 -5.28 -10.66
N GLU A 105 9.27 -5.76 -11.15
CA GLU A 105 10.29 -4.95 -11.81
C GLU A 105 10.64 -5.59 -13.15
N THR A 106 10.73 -4.78 -14.21
CA THR A 106 11.12 -5.25 -15.55
C THR A 106 12.55 -4.83 -15.86
N LEU A 107 13.44 -5.80 -16.01
CA LEU A 107 14.85 -5.62 -16.36
C LEU A 107 15.02 -5.91 -17.86
N ARG A 108 15.51 -4.93 -18.60
CA ARG A 108 15.76 -5.05 -20.04
C ARG A 108 17.26 -5.07 -20.32
N PRO A 109 17.73 -5.83 -21.34
CA PRO A 109 19.11 -5.83 -21.78
C PRO A 109 19.70 -4.42 -21.91
N ASN A 110 20.84 -4.17 -21.25
CA ASN A 110 21.52 -2.87 -21.26
C ASN A 110 22.98 -2.95 -21.72
N ALA A 111 23.55 -4.14 -21.83
CA ALA A 111 24.89 -4.36 -22.33
C ALA A 111 25.04 -5.78 -22.93
N ALA A 112 26.10 -5.98 -23.69
CA ALA A 112 26.51 -7.30 -24.16
C ALA A 112 26.74 -8.23 -22.97
N GLY A 113 26.27 -9.47 -23.06
CA GLY A 113 26.60 -10.54 -22.12
C GLY A 113 27.77 -11.39 -22.62
N ASP A 114 27.89 -12.61 -22.09
CA ASP A 114 29.05 -13.46 -22.33
C ASP A 114 29.06 -14.11 -23.71
N GLU A 115 27.91 -14.19 -24.37
CA GLU A 115 27.78 -14.83 -25.68
C GLU A 115 27.02 -13.92 -26.65
N CYS A 116 27.50 -13.90 -27.88
CA CYS A 116 26.90 -13.19 -28.98
C CYS A 116 27.27 -13.93 -30.26
N THR A 117 26.48 -14.96 -30.59
CA THR A 117 26.78 -15.89 -31.69
C THR A 117 25.71 -15.86 -32.78
N ILE A 118 24.57 -15.21 -32.53
CA ILE A 118 23.61 -14.88 -33.59
C ILE A 118 24.29 -13.82 -34.46
N GLN A 119 24.37 -14.07 -35.77
CA GLN A 119 25.20 -13.27 -36.67
C GLN A 119 24.44 -12.12 -37.35
N ASN A 120 23.11 -12.21 -37.38
CA ASN A 120 22.29 -11.29 -38.16
C ASN A 120 21.33 -10.47 -37.30
N GLN A 121 21.09 -9.25 -37.77
CA GLN A 121 20.26 -8.26 -37.11
C GLN A 121 19.63 -7.29 -38.12
N SER A 122 18.52 -6.68 -37.74
CA SER A 122 17.82 -5.67 -38.52
C SER A 122 17.44 -4.49 -37.63
N GLY A 123 17.65 -3.26 -38.13
CA GLY A 123 17.29 -2.02 -37.45
C GLY A 123 18.24 -1.59 -36.32
N CYS A 124 19.22 -2.41 -35.96
CA CYS A 124 20.09 -2.20 -34.81
C CYS A 124 21.57 -2.53 -35.13
N PHE A 125 22.44 -2.37 -34.15
CA PHE A 125 23.88 -2.58 -34.30
C PHE A 125 24.25 -4.06 -34.22
N ALA A 126 25.24 -4.47 -35.00
CA ALA A 126 25.79 -5.83 -34.99
C ALA A 126 26.39 -6.20 -33.62
N CYS A 127 26.64 -7.50 -33.45
CA CYS A 127 27.38 -8.05 -32.33
C CYS A 127 28.66 -7.22 -32.03
N PRO A 128 28.96 -6.87 -30.76
CA PRO A 128 28.33 -7.31 -29.50
C PRO A 128 27.09 -6.50 -29.07
N TYR A 129 26.55 -5.62 -29.90
CA TYR A 129 25.51 -4.65 -29.51
C TYR A 129 24.06 -5.11 -29.72
N HIS A 130 23.85 -6.42 -29.88
CA HIS A 130 22.52 -7.02 -30.12
C HIS A 130 21.50 -6.76 -29.01
N TYR A 131 21.95 -6.42 -27.79
CA TYR A 131 21.07 -5.97 -26.72
C TYR A 131 20.21 -4.75 -27.13
N SER A 132 20.71 -3.90 -28.03
CA SER A 132 19.98 -2.73 -28.57
C SER A 132 18.81 -3.12 -29.49
N CYS A 133 18.83 -4.32 -30.06
CA CYS A 133 17.75 -4.85 -30.89
C CYS A 133 16.57 -5.32 -30.04
N VAL A 134 16.83 -5.80 -28.82
CA VAL A 134 15.84 -6.54 -28.01
C VAL A 134 15.37 -5.80 -26.76
N ASN A 135 15.90 -4.60 -26.49
CA ASN A 135 15.57 -3.82 -25.29
C ASN A 135 14.47 -2.76 -25.50
N GLN A 136 13.86 -2.71 -26.68
CA GLN A 136 12.87 -1.70 -27.03
C GLN A 136 11.57 -1.86 -26.22
N THR A 137 10.94 -0.75 -25.84
CA THR A 137 9.68 -0.69 -25.07
C THR A 137 8.44 -0.48 -25.95
N SER A 138 8.60 0.09 -27.14
CA SER A 138 7.51 0.36 -28.10
C SER A 138 7.92 -0.06 -29.51
N SER A 139 6.97 -0.63 -30.28
CA SER A 139 7.17 -1.11 -31.66
C SER A 139 8.34 -2.08 -31.87
N PRO A 140 8.30 -3.27 -31.25
CA PRO A 140 9.45 -4.19 -31.26
C PRO A 140 9.79 -4.74 -32.66
N ASP A 141 8.83 -4.86 -33.57
CA ASP A 141 9.01 -5.72 -34.76
C ASP A 141 9.90 -5.14 -35.88
N GLY A 142 10.33 -3.87 -35.75
CA GLY A 142 11.30 -3.23 -36.65
C GLY A 142 12.77 -3.46 -36.29
N PHE A 143 13.03 -3.88 -35.05
CA PHE A 143 14.36 -4.10 -34.48
C PHE A 143 14.43 -5.55 -34.01
N TYR A 144 15.30 -6.36 -34.62
CA TYR A 144 15.39 -7.77 -34.24
C TYR A 144 16.73 -8.37 -34.59
N ILE A 145 17.09 -9.39 -33.82
CA ILE A 145 18.11 -10.36 -34.20
C ILE A 145 17.46 -11.56 -34.88
N TYR A 146 18.18 -12.24 -35.75
CA TYR A 146 17.66 -13.41 -36.44
C TYR A 146 18.73 -14.43 -36.79
N SER A 147 18.30 -15.69 -36.92
CA SER A 147 19.13 -16.77 -37.41
C SER A 147 18.44 -17.48 -38.56
N GLU A 148 19.22 -17.79 -39.58
CA GLU A 148 18.83 -18.61 -40.73
C GLU A 148 19.57 -19.97 -40.73
N ASN A 149 20.29 -20.23 -39.63
CA ASN A 149 21.20 -21.35 -39.51
C ASN A 149 20.50 -22.52 -38.78
N VAL A 150 20.86 -23.73 -39.20
CA VAL A 150 20.46 -24.97 -38.52
C VAL A 150 21.25 -25.23 -37.22
N GLU A 151 22.29 -24.44 -37.00
CA GLU A 151 23.15 -24.46 -35.82
C GLU A 151 22.56 -23.70 -34.64
N ASP A 152 23.10 -23.98 -33.46
CA ASP A 152 22.63 -23.43 -32.20
C ASP A 152 23.29 -22.08 -31.90
N ASN A 153 22.73 -21.01 -32.49
CA ASN A 153 23.18 -19.64 -32.23
C ASN A 153 22.39 -19.01 -31.09
N ARG A 154 23.10 -18.39 -30.16
CA ARG A 154 22.54 -17.75 -28.98
C ARG A 154 23.28 -16.47 -28.62
N ASP A 155 22.53 -15.57 -28.02
CA ASP A 155 23.03 -14.35 -27.43
C ASP A 155 22.62 -14.30 -25.97
N LEU A 156 23.52 -13.80 -25.14
CA LEU A 156 23.28 -13.48 -23.73
C LEU A 156 23.49 -11.99 -23.54
N TYR A 157 22.68 -11.40 -22.66
CA TYR A 157 22.75 -9.98 -22.35
C TYR A 157 22.88 -9.77 -20.86
N ASN A 158 23.70 -8.79 -20.49
CA ASN A 158 23.70 -8.25 -19.14
C ASN A 158 22.43 -7.42 -18.92
N LEU A 159 21.97 -7.42 -17.67
CA LEU A 159 20.78 -6.69 -17.21
C LEU A 159 21.21 -5.55 -16.27
N PRO A 160 20.41 -4.48 -16.15
CA PRO A 160 20.63 -3.47 -15.12
C PRO A 160 20.45 -4.10 -13.73
N GLN A 161 21.11 -3.48 -12.75
CA GLN A 161 20.91 -3.82 -11.34
C GLN A 161 19.46 -3.58 -10.93
N GLN A 162 18.99 -4.38 -9.98
CA GLN A 162 17.68 -4.20 -9.39
C GLN A 162 17.56 -2.87 -8.66
N THR A 163 16.41 -2.23 -8.80
CA THR A 163 16.02 -1.03 -8.05
C THR A 163 15.03 -1.36 -6.93
N VAL A 164 14.33 -2.50 -7.04
CA VAL A 164 13.39 -2.97 -6.03
C VAL A 164 14.08 -3.96 -5.09
N SER A 165 14.07 -3.67 -3.79
CA SER A 165 14.48 -4.65 -2.78
C SER A 165 13.29 -5.47 -2.31
N GLY A 166 13.50 -6.72 -1.90
CA GLY A 166 12.44 -7.57 -1.34
C GLY A 166 12.79 -9.04 -1.41
N THR A 167 11.93 -9.88 -0.84
CA THR A 167 12.04 -11.34 -1.05
C THR A 167 11.55 -11.64 -2.46
N ILE A 168 12.36 -12.27 -3.32
CA ILE A 168 11.95 -12.61 -4.68
C ILE A 168 11.04 -13.84 -4.64
N ASN A 169 9.87 -13.74 -5.27
CA ASN A 169 8.89 -14.83 -5.40
C ASN A 169 9.15 -15.65 -6.67
N LYS A 170 9.35 -14.97 -7.81
CA LYS A 170 9.59 -15.60 -9.10
C LYS A 170 10.32 -14.67 -10.05
N VAL A 171 11.06 -15.26 -10.97
CA VAL A 171 11.74 -14.59 -12.08
C VAL A 171 11.14 -15.15 -13.36
N GLY A 172 10.80 -14.31 -14.32
CA GLY A 172 10.47 -14.78 -15.66
C GLY A 172 11.32 -14.12 -16.73
N LEU A 173 11.47 -14.80 -17.86
CA LEU A 173 12.03 -14.26 -19.09
C LEU A 173 10.94 -14.27 -20.14
N TRP A 174 10.70 -13.12 -20.74
CA TRP A 174 9.75 -12.93 -21.83
C TRP A 174 10.50 -12.60 -23.10
N ILE A 175 10.11 -13.25 -24.19
CA ILE A 175 10.68 -13.02 -25.52
C ILE A 175 9.57 -12.78 -26.52
N ARG A 176 9.83 -11.89 -27.49
CA ARG A 176 8.94 -11.65 -28.62
C ARG A 176 9.60 -12.15 -29.89
N PHE A 177 8.95 -13.05 -30.61
CA PHE A 177 9.57 -13.80 -31.68
C PHE A 177 8.63 -14.06 -32.86
N LYS A 178 9.23 -14.41 -34.01
CA LYS A 178 8.53 -14.86 -35.22
C LYS A 178 9.47 -15.74 -36.06
N GLY A 179 8.99 -16.91 -36.45
CA GLY A 179 9.59 -17.77 -37.48
C GLY A 179 8.89 -17.66 -38.83
N ASP A 180 9.48 -18.28 -39.85
CA ASP A 180 8.85 -18.37 -41.18
C ASP A 180 7.92 -19.59 -41.29
N THR A 181 8.40 -20.77 -40.91
CA THR A 181 7.60 -22.01 -40.89
C THR A 181 7.40 -22.58 -39.49
N LEU A 182 6.14 -22.86 -39.14
CA LEU A 182 5.76 -23.51 -37.89
C LEU A 182 6.39 -24.91 -37.79
N GLY A 183 7.07 -25.18 -36.67
CA GLY A 183 7.72 -26.47 -36.42
C GLY A 183 9.09 -26.63 -37.08
N ASN A 184 9.56 -25.66 -37.87
CA ASN A 184 10.89 -25.65 -38.47
C ASN A 184 11.79 -24.51 -37.95
N SER A 185 11.21 -23.45 -37.38
CA SER A 185 11.94 -22.32 -36.79
C SER A 185 11.63 -22.22 -35.31
N PHE A 186 12.67 -22.16 -34.47
CA PHE A 186 12.56 -22.23 -33.01
C PHE A 186 13.32 -21.15 -32.28
N ALA A 187 12.66 -20.55 -31.29
CA ALA A 187 13.26 -19.68 -30.29
C ALA A 187 13.23 -20.37 -28.92
N TYR A 188 14.27 -20.17 -28.13
CA TYR A 188 14.37 -20.74 -26.78
C TYR A 188 14.72 -19.64 -25.79
N PHE A 189 14.07 -19.69 -24.62
CA PHE A 189 14.46 -18.92 -23.45
C PHE A 189 15.84 -19.37 -22.97
N ILE A 190 16.77 -18.43 -22.77
CA ILE A 190 18.06 -18.75 -22.15
C ILE A 190 18.35 -17.79 -21.01
N ILE A 191 18.71 -18.37 -19.86
CA ILE A 191 19.25 -17.64 -18.71
C ILE A 191 20.60 -18.24 -18.31
N LYS A 192 21.49 -17.40 -17.78
CA LYS A 192 22.76 -17.82 -17.21
C LYS A 192 22.86 -17.31 -15.77
N THR A 193 23.03 -18.24 -14.84
CA THR A 193 23.19 -17.97 -13.41
C THR A 193 24.25 -18.92 -12.86
N HIS A 194 25.05 -18.47 -11.89
CA HIS A 194 26.20 -19.23 -11.37
C HIS A 194 27.14 -19.74 -12.48
N GLY A 195 27.33 -18.93 -13.53
CA GLY A 195 28.18 -19.28 -14.68
C GLY A 195 27.62 -20.37 -15.61
N ARG A 196 26.44 -20.94 -15.32
CA ARG A 196 25.83 -22.01 -16.11
C ARG A 196 24.60 -21.54 -16.87
N ILE A 197 24.52 -21.98 -18.13
CA ILE A 197 23.41 -21.68 -19.04
C ILE A 197 22.30 -22.71 -18.84
N TYR A 198 21.05 -22.23 -18.76
CA TYR A 198 19.82 -23.01 -18.69
C TYR A 198 18.93 -22.63 -19.87
N THR A 199 18.51 -23.64 -20.63
CA THR A 199 17.66 -23.46 -21.82
C THR A 199 16.24 -23.94 -21.53
N GLY A 200 15.28 -23.10 -21.92
CA GLY A 200 13.86 -23.38 -21.83
C GLY A 200 13.31 -24.27 -22.94
N ALA A 201 11.98 -24.40 -22.97
CA ALA A 201 11.29 -25.09 -24.05
C ALA A 201 11.42 -24.32 -25.38
N GLY A 202 11.42 -25.07 -26.49
CA GLY A 202 11.43 -24.48 -27.83
C GLY A 202 10.05 -23.95 -28.21
N LEU A 203 10.02 -22.74 -28.74
CA LEU A 203 8.82 -22.06 -29.22
C LEU A 203 8.90 -21.90 -30.73
N SER A 204 7.77 -22.06 -31.40
CA SER A 204 7.65 -21.86 -32.84
C SER A 204 6.34 -21.16 -33.13
N GLY A 205 6.35 -20.21 -34.07
CA GLY A 205 5.19 -19.40 -34.44
C GLY A 205 5.49 -18.55 -35.65
N THR A 206 4.50 -18.32 -36.51
CA THR A 206 4.67 -17.61 -37.80
C THR A 206 4.21 -16.15 -37.77
N SER A 207 3.68 -15.70 -36.64
CA SER A 207 3.33 -14.31 -36.37
C SER A 207 4.10 -13.82 -35.16
N TRP A 208 4.31 -12.51 -35.07
CA TRP A 208 4.99 -11.93 -33.93
C TRP A 208 4.18 -12.11 -32.65
N GLU A 209 4.67 -12.96 -31.77
CA GLU A 209 4.03 -13.29 -30.50
C GLU A 209 5.00 -13.14 -29.33
N THR A 210 4.46 -12.90 -28.14
CA THR A 210 5.23 -12.78 -26.90
C THR A 210 4.92 -13.97 -26.02
N SER A 211 5.97 -14.68 -25.60
CA SER A 211 5.86 -15.81 -24.68
C SER A 211 6.81 -15.63 -23.50
N GLY A 212 6.52 -16.28 -22.39
CA GLY A 212 7.30 -16.19 -21.16
C GLY A 212 7.55 -17.53 -20.49
N GLN A 213 8.73 -17.69 -19.91
CA GLN A 213 9.06 -18.81 -19.02
C GLN A 213 9.36 -18.26 -17.63
N VAL A 214 8.83 -18.92 -16.61
CA VAL A 214 8.89 -18.48 -15.21
C VAL A 214 9.59 -19.53 -14.35
N TRP A 215 10.46 -19.07 -13.46
CA TRP A 215 11.18 -19.84 -12.46
C TRP A 215 10.84 -19.32 -11.07
N SER A 216 10.14 -20.15 -10.28
CA SER A 216 9.90 -19.89 -8.85
C SER A 216 11.14 -20.12 -7.97
N LYS A 217 12.17 -20.77 -8.52
CA LYS A 217 13.45 -21.06 -7.88
C LYS A 217 14.58 -20.92 -8.88
N ASN A 218 15.77 -20.58 -8.42
CA ASN A 218 16.95 -20.58 -9.26
C ASN A 218 17.24 -22.03 -9.74
N PRO A 219 17.33 -22.29 -11.06
CA PRO A 219 17.51 -23.64 -11.59
C PRO A 219 18.88 -24.25 -11.26
N HIS A 220 19.85 -23.44 -10.82
CA HIS A 220 21.14 -23.91 -10.34
C HIS A 220 21.09 -24.39 -8.89
N THR A 221 20.55 -23.58 -7.99
CA THR A 221 20.59 -23.86 -6.55
C THR A 221 19.36 -24.61 -6.06
N ASN A 222 18.27 -24.62 -6.84
CA ASN A 222 16.94 -25.10 -6.47
C ASN A 222 16.41 -24.44 -5.17
N LYS A 223 16.82 -23.19 -4.93
CA LYS A 223 16.42 -22.33 -3.82
C LYS A 223 15.69 -21.08 -4.34
N PRO A 224 14.98 -20.32 -3.48
CA PRO A 224 14.48 -18.99 -3.84
C PRO A 224 15.61 -18.12 -4.40
N TRP A 225 15.28 -17.28 -5.37
CA TRP A 225 16.24 -16.34 -5.97
C TRP A 225 16.70 -15.30 -4.94
N THR A 226 17.97 -14.92 -5.00
CA THR A 226 18.52 -13.79 -4.23
C THR A 226 18.73 -12.57 -5.13
N CYS A 227 18.82 -11.37 -4.54
CA CYS A 227 19.13 -10.15 -5.30
C CYS A 227 20.46 -10.28 -6.05
N ASP A 228 21.51 -10.76 -5.37
CA ASP A 228 22.83 -11.00 -5.99
C ASP A 228 22.76 -11.93 -7.21
N GLU A 229 21.90 -12.95 -7.17
CA GLU A 229 21.72 -13.86 -8.30
C GLU A 229 21.04 -13.19 -9.49
N ILE A 230 20.19 -12.18 -9.27
CA ILE A 230 19.57 -11.40 -10.34
C ILE A 230 20.50 -10.32 -10.87
N ASP A 231 21.25 -9.66 -10.00
CA ASP A 231 22.24 -8.65 -10.41
C ASP A 231 23.37 -9.27 -11.25
N ALA A 232 23.66 -10.56 -11.04
CA ALA A 232 24.59 -11.34 -11.86
C ALA A 232 23.92 -12.13 -13.01
N LEU A 233 22.59 -12.05 -13.16
CA LEU A 233 21.86 -12.80 -14.17
C LEU A 233 22.15 -12.25 -15.56
N GLN A 234 22.48 -13.13 -16.49
CA GLN A 234 22.35 -12.84 -17.91
C GLN A 234 21.13 -13.54 -18.47
N ALA A 235 20.44 -12.87 -19.38
CA ALA A 235 19.28 -13.41 -20.07
C ALA A 235 19.39 -13.15 -21.57
N GLY A 236 18.80 -14.03 -22.37
CA GLY A 236 18.83 -13.89 -23.81
C GLY A 236 18.06 -14.99 -24.52
N VAL A 237 18.44 -15.25 -25.76
CA VAL A 237 17.70 -16.14 -26.66
C VAL A 237 18.64 -17.04 -27.44
N ARG A 238 18.16 -18.23 -27.75
CA ARG A 238 18.73 -19.08 -28.81
C ARG A 238 17.74 -19.16 -29.95
N LEU A 239 18.23 -18.99 -31.16
CA LEU A 239 17.46 -19.08 -32.40
C LEU A 239 18.04 -20.21 -33.24
N LYS A 240 17.16 -21.07 -33.76
CA LYS A 240 17.53 -22.24 -34.55
C LYS A 240 16.49 -22.48 -35.64
N THR A 241 16.94 -22.93 -36.81
CA THR A 241 16.05 -23.50 -37.84
C THR A 241 16.35 -24.98 -38.07
N LEU A 242 15.45 -25.71 -38.71
CA LEU A 242 15.64 -27.12 -39.11
C LEU A 242 15.93 -27.29 -40.60
N ALA A 243 15.77 -26.22 -41.38
CA ALA A 243 16.04 -26.19 -42.80
C ALA A 243 16.75 -24.89 -43.18
N GLU A 244 17.62 -24.97 -44.18
CA GLU A 244 18.31 -23.81 -44.74
C GLU A 244 17.30 -22.88 -45.45
N GLY A 245 17.48 -21.57 -45.31
CA GLY A 245 16.59 -20.55 -45.88
C GLY A 245 15.33 -20.24 -45.06
N GLU A 246 15.08 -20.97 -43.97
CA GLU A 246 14.11 -20.58 -42.95
C GLU A 246 14.73 -19.53 -42.02
N VAL A 247 13.90 -18.67 -41.43
CA VAL A 247 14.40 -17.65 -40.48
C VAL A 247 13.61 -17.66 -39.18
N MET A 248 14.33 -17.63 -38.07
CA MET A 248 13.78 -17.33 -36.75
C MET A 248 14.24 -15.95 -36.26
N ARG A 249 13.33 -15.12 -35.76
CA ARG A 249 13.57 -13.73 -35.36
C ARG A 249 13.15 -13.50 -33.92
N CYS A 250 13.87 -12.62 -33.23
CA CYS A 250 13.53 -12.15 -31.89
C CYS A 250 13.70 -10.62 -31.78
N SER A 251 12.64 -9.93 -31.38
CA SER A 251 12.57 -8.47 -31.27
C SER A 251 12.55 -7.94 -29.85
N GLN A 252 12.27 -8.80 -28.85
CA GLN A 252 12.36 -8.42 -27.45
C GLN A 252 12.86 -9.59 -26.60
N ALA A 253 13.65 -9.27 -25.59
CA ALA A 253 13.99 -10.15 -24.49
C ALA A 253 14.04 -9.30 -23.22
N TYR A 254 13.28 -9.67 -22.18
CA TYR A 254 13.30 -8.96 -20.91
C TYR A 254 12.95 -9.88 -19.75
N VAL A 255 13.53 -9.59 -18.59
CA VAL A 255 13.26 -10.29 -17.35
C VAL A 255 12.24 -9.48 -16.55
N VAL A 256 11.27 -10.16 -15.93
CA VAL A 256 10.42 -9.57 -14.90
C VAL A 256 10.66 -10.31 -13.59
N VAL A 257 11.05 -9.56 -12.59
CA VAL A 257 11.23 -10.03 -11.21
C VAL A 257 9.97 -9.69 -10.45
N SER A 258 9.38 -10.68 -9.80
CA SER A 258 8.22 -10.50 -8.93
C SER A 258 8.65 -10.73 -7.50
N TYR A 259 8.35 -9.76 -6.65
CA TYR A 259 8.70 -9.77 -5.24
C TYR A 259 7.50 -10.21 -4.41
N ALA A 260 7.78 -10.96 -3.36
CA ALA A 260 6.84 -11.17 -2.29
C ALA A 260 6.50 -9.81 -1.67
N PRO A 261 5.25 -9.65 -1.25
CA PRO A 261 4.82 -8.41 -0.64
C PRO A 261 5.61 -8.08 0.63
N LYS A 262 5.90 -6.78 0.80
CA LYS A 262 6.59 -6.28 2.00
C LYS A 262 5.56 -5.97 3.07
N TYR A 263 5.63 -6.71 4.18
CA TYR A 263 4.93 -6.35 5.40
C TYR A 263 5.68 -5.22 6.08
N ASN A 264 5.15 -4.00 5.97
CA ASN A 264 5.56 -2.92 6.84
C ASN A 264 4.75 -3.03 8.14
N THR A 265 5.26 -3.76 9.13
CA THR A 265 4.70 -3.73 10.49
C THR A 265 5.14 -2.44 11.18
N TYR A 266 4.42 -1.35 10.92
CA TYR A 266 4.52 -0.15 11.74
C TYR A 266 3.50 -0.24 12.88
N GLY A 267 3.96 -0.63 14.06
CA GLY A 267 3.19 -0.55 15.31
C GLY A 267 2.87 -1.90 15.95
N THR A 268 2.92 -1.91 17.28
CA THR A 268 2.33 -2.95 18.13
C THR A 268 0.95 -2.50 18.57
N LEU A 269 -0.07 -3.33 18.33
CA LEU A 269 -1.34 -3.19 19.02
C LEU A 269 -1.13 -3.63 20.48
N GLN A 270 -1.04 -2.66 21.40
CA GLN A 270 -1.12 -2.96 22.83
C GLN A 270 -2.57 -2.83 23.27
N ALA A 271 -3.16 -3.93 23.73
CA ALA A 271 -4.38 -3.86 24.51
C ALA A 271 -4.08 -3.10 25.81
N VAL A 272 -4.78 -1.98 26.04
CA VAL A 272 -4.76 -1.30 27.34
C VAL A 272 -5.77 -2.02 28.23
N PRO A 273 -5.34 -2.66 29.34
CA PRO A 273 -6.27 -3.27 30.27
C PRO A 273 -7.24 -2.21 30.79
N GLN A 274 -8.54 -2.49 30.72
CA GLN A 274 -9.54 -1.65 31.37
C GLN A 274 -9.27 -1.67 32.88
N LEU A 275 -9.14 -0.49 33.49
CA LEU A 275 -9.08 -0.38 34.95
C LEU A 275 -10.36 -1.00 35.54
N PRO A 276 -10.25 -1.83 36.58
CA PRO A 276 -11.43 -2.45 37.18
C PRO A 276 -12.40 -1.36 37.65
N ASN A 277 -13.66 -1.49 37.23
CA ASN A 277 -14.73 -0.63 37.72
C ASN A 277 -14.81 -0.80 39.24
N ASN A 278 -14.44 0.25 39.98
CA ASN A 278 -14.67 0.30 41.42
C ASN A 278 -16.19 0.32 41.65
N GLN A 279 -16.72 -0.80 42.12
CA GLN A 279 -18.07 -0.88 42.71
C GLN A 279 -18.05 -0.34 44.13
#